data_AF-A9B8E5-F1
#
_entry.id   AF-A9B8E5-F1
#
_cell.length_a   1.000
_cell.length_b   1.000
_cell.length_c   1.000
_cell.angle_alpha   90.00
_cell.angle_beta   90.00
_cell.angle_gamma   90.00
#
_symmetry.space_group_name_H-M   'P 1'
#
loop_
_entity.id
_entity.type
_entity.pdbx_description
1 polymer ?
#
loop_
_entity_poly.entity_id
_entity_poly.type
_entity_poly.pdbx_seq_one_letter_code
_entity_poly.pdbx_strand_id
1 'polypeptide(L)'
;MTQPQTTYDPDSDSLLLRLASGEEWVQFDLNEYVQVETDPQLQTCYALTLNDYSLLIAQTKYGQRFFPLDGLQTLHQAQQERLLALLLSHDLQPFLSVAAFTPSLVDTIPMITIHDSISFDQAEWQSRFGQYRNS
;
A
#
# COMPACT_ATOMS: atom_id res chain seq x y z
N MET A 1 17.00 -7.77 7.36
CA MET A 1 15.71 -7.95 6.69
C MET A 1 15.92 -8.86 5.49
N THR A 2 15.11 -9.90 5.35
CA THR A 2 15.03 -10.65 4.09
C THR A 2 14.41 -9.73 3.05
N GLN A 3 14.87 -9.76 1.80
CA GLN A 3 14.18 -9.01 0.75
C GLN A 3 12.73 -9.50 0.66
N PRO A 4 11.74 -8.60 0.54
CA PRO A 4 10.37 -9.00 0.36
C PRO A 4 10.22 -9.78 -0.95
N GLN A 5 9.33 -10.76 -0.96
CA GLN A 5 8.99 -11.46 -2.18
C GLN A 5 7.87 -10.69 -2.88
N THR A 6 8.11 -10.33 -4.14
CA THR A 6 7.14 -9.64 -4.97
C THR A 6 6.60 -10.57 -6.05
N THR A 7 5.31 -10.48 -6.30
CA THR A 7 4.64 -11.23 -7.36
C THR A 7 3.67 -10.29 -8.04
N TYR A 8 3.93 -10.01 -9.32
CA TYR A 8 3.08 -9.16 -10.14
C TYR A 8 2.25 -10.04 -11.08
N ASP A 9 0.95 -9.78 -11.13
CA ASP A 9 0.01 -10.39 -12.07
C ASP A 9 -0.36 -9.37 -13.17
N PRO A 10 0.09 -9.57 -14.42
CA PRO A 10 -0.16 -8.65 -15.52
C PRO A 10 -1.59 -8.64 -16.03
N ASP A 11 -2.40 -9.66 -15.73
CA ASP A 11 -3.79 -9.74 -16.21
C ASP A 11 -4.75 -8.97 -15.30
N SER A 12 -4.46 -8.91 -14.00
CA SER A 12 -5.22 -8.13 -13.01
C SER A 12 -4.60 -6.77 -12.67
N ASP A 13 -3.39 -6.47 -13.15
CA ASP A 13 -2.57 -5.32 -12.72
C ASP A 13 -2.40 -5.26 -11.19
N SER A 14 -2.18 -6.42 -10.56
CA SER A 14 -2.04 -6.52 -9.11
C SER A 14 -0.62 -6.90 -8.72
N LEU A 15 -0.06 -6.22 -7.70
CA LEU A 15 1.22 -6.53 -7.09
C LEU A 15 1.02 -7.04 -5.66
N LEU A 16 1.46 -8.27 -5.40
CA LEU A 16 1.58 -8.82 -4.06
C LEU A 16 3.01 -8.62 -3.54
N LEU A 17 3.13 -7.99 -2.38
CA LEU A 17 4.37 -7.82 -1.62
C LEU A 17 4.29 -8.64 -0.34
N ARG A 18 5.03 -9.74 -0.25
CA ARG A 18 5.13 -10.60 0.95
C ARG A 18 6.36 -10.21 1.75
N LEU A 19 6.13 -9.70 2.97
CA LEU A 19 7.16 -9.15 3.88
C LEU A 19 7.61 -10.17 4.93
N ALA A 20 6.67 -10.99 5.39
CA ALA A 20 6.90 -12.02 6.39
C ALA A 20 5.87 -13.16 6.20
N SER A 21 6.10 -14.26 6.91
CA SER A 21 5.18 -15.40 6.96
C SER A 21 4.55 -15.51 8.35
N GLY A 22 3.28 -15.89 8.40
CA GLY A 22 2.54 -16.16 9.63
C GLY A 22 1.50 -17.27 9.39
N GLU A 23 1.17 -18.02 10.43
CA GLU A 23 0.18 -19.11 10.36
C GLU A 23 -1.25 -18.58 10.48
N GLU A 24 -1.46 -17.54 11.29
CA GLU A 24 -2.73 -16.84 11.45
C GLU A 24 -2.59 -15.41 10.98
N TRP A 25 -3.50 -14.97 10.11
CA TRP A 25 -3.51 -13.61 9.59
C TRP A 25 -4.94 -13.07 9.51
N VAL A 26 -5.01 -11.74 9.52
CA VAL A 26 -6.23 -10.97 9.28
C VAL A 26 -5.95 -9.99 8.16
N GLN A 27 -6.95 -9.76 7.30
CA GLN A 27 -6.85 -8.83 6.19
C GLN A 27 -7.69 -7.58 6.47
N PHE A 28 -7.13 -6.43 6.12
CA PHE A 28 -7.83 -5.15 6.11
C PHE A 28 -7.77 -4.55 4.72
N ASP A 29 -8.92 -4.12 4.21
CA ASP A 29 -8.97 -3.25 3.04
C ASP A 29 -8.73 -1.82 3.52
N LEU A 30 -7.62 -1.22 3.11
CA LEU A 30 -7.29 0.17 3.47
C LEU A 30 -8.06 1.17 2.59
N ASN A 31 -8.30 0.79 1.35
CA ASN A 31 -9.19 1.37 0.35
C ASN A 31 -9.43 0.34 -0.77
N GLU A 32 -10.04 0.75 -1.89
CA GLU A 32 -10.31 -0.14 -3.03
C GLU A 32 -9.05 -0.72 -3.72
N TYR A 33 -7.89 -0.07 -3.57
CA TYR A 33 -6.65 -0.46 -4.24
C TYR A 33 -5.66 -1.20 -3.33
N VAL A 34 -5.68 -0.93 -2.02
CA VAL A 34 -4.64 -1.38 -1.09
C VAL A 34 -5.25 -2.25 0.00
N GLN A 35 -4.72 -3.46 0.13
CA GLN A 35 -5.08 -4.40 1.19
C GLN A 35 -3.83 -4.78 1.97
N VAL A 36 -4.00 -5.05 3.27
CA VAL A 36 -2.91 -5.43 4.16
C VAL A 36 -3.28 -6.67 4.95
N GLU A 37 -2.39 -7.65 4.91
CA GLU A 37 -2.45 -8.85 5.75
C GLU A 37 -1.53 -8.66 6.96
N THR A 38 -2.04 -8.87 8.17
CA THR A 38 -1.30 -8.68 9.42
C THR A 38 -1.52 -9.85 10.37
N ASP A 39 -0.73 -9.94 11.43
CA ASP A 39 -1.11 -10.75 12.58
C ASP A 39 -2.36 -10.16 13.29
N PRO A 40 -3.12 -10.95 14.07
CA PRO A 40 -4.33 -10.47 14.74
C PRO A 40 -4.13 -9.33 15.76
N GLN A 41 -2.90 -9.11 16.23
CA GLN A 41 -2.56 -8.06 17.18
C GLN A 41 -2.13 -6.75 16.51
N LEU A 42 -2.00 -6.74 15.18
CA LEU A 42 -1.58 -5.61 14.33
C LEU A 42 -0.13 -5.16 14.59
N GLN A 43 0.78 -6.09 14.84
CA GLN A 43 2.19 -5.81 15.13
C GLN A 43 3.11 -6.04 13.94
N THR A 44 2.73 -6.93 13.04
CA THR A 44 3.52 -7.41 11.90
C THR A 44 2.65 -7.36 10.65
N CYS A 45 3.18 -6.74 9.61
CA CYS A 45 2.62 -6.81 8.27
C CYS A 45 3.18 -8.03 7.57
N TYR A 46 2.32 -8.96 7.18
CA TYR A 46 2.71 -10.14 6.40
C TYR A 46 2.72 -9.85 4.91
N ALA A 47 1.73 -9.12 4.40
CA ALA A 47 1.68 -8.75 2.99
C ALA A 47 0.92 -7.47 2.71
N LEU A 48 1.25 -6.87 1.56
CA LEU A 48 0.45 -5.85 0.91
C LEU A 48 -0.01 -6.37 -0.46
N THR A 49 -1.29 -6.21 -0.74
CA THR A 49 -1.85 -6.40 -2.08
C THR A 49 -2.20 -5.03 -2.65
N LEU A 50 -1.64 -4.73 -3.83
CA LEU A 50 -1.78 -3.46 -4.52
C LEU A 50 -2.46 -3.72 -5.86
N ASN A 51 -3.77 -3.46 -5.93
CA ASN A 51 -4.57 -3.58 -7.15
C ASN A 51 -4.45 -2.30 -7.98
N ASP A 52 -4.61 -2.43 -9.30
CA ASP A 52 -4.34 -1.36 -10.26
C ASP A 52 -2.97 -0.71 -10.01
N TYR A 53 -1.93 -1.54 -9.82
CA TYR A 53 -0.61 -1.09 -9.40
C TYR A 53 -0.03 -0.03 -10.34
N SER A 54 -0.25 -0.15 -11.65
CA SER A 54 0.18 0.86 -12.62
C SER A 54 -0.44 2.25 -12.34
N LEU A 55 -1.69 2.28 -11.85
CA LEU A 55 -2.42 3.49 -11.45
C LEU A 55 -1.86 4.09 -10.15
N LEU A 56 -1.50 3.23 -9.20
CA LEU A 56 -0.98 3.61 -7.89
C LEU A 56 0.38 4.32 -7.97
N ILE A 57 1.26 3.88 -8.88
CA ILE A 57 2.59 4.46 -9.05
C ILE A 57 2.68 5.53 -10.17
N ALA A 58 1.59 5.73 -10.91
CA ALA A 58 1.54 6.72 -11.98
C ALA A 58 1.77 8.14 -11.42
N GLN A 59 2.71 8.86 -12.02
CA GLN A 59 2.92 10.26 -11.70
C GLN A 59 1.77 11.13 -12.23
N THR A 60 1.56 12.25 -11.54
CA THR A 60 0.73 13.33 -12.02
C THR A 60 1.61 14.56 -12.23
N LYS A 61 1.07 15.58 -12.90
CA LYS A 61 1.71 16.90 -12.99
C LYS A 61 2.00 17.57 -11.63
N TYR A 62 1.46 17.03 -10.53
CA TYR A 62 1.66 17.51 -9.16
C TYR A 62 2.49 16.55 -8.28
N GLY A 63 3.03 15.48 -8.87
CA GLY A 63 3.76 14.42 -8.16
C GLY A 63 2.94 13.14 -8.00
N GLN A 64 3.31 12.34 -6.99
CA GLN A 64 2.67 11.06 -6.68
C GLN A 64 1.18 11.20 -6.33
N ARG A 65 0.44 10.12 -6.54
CA ARG A 65 -0.97 10.04 -6.15
C ARG A 65 -1.09 9.64 -4.70
N PHE A 66 -2.03 10.28 -4.03
CA PHE A 66 -2.42 9.94 -2.68
C PHE A 66 -3.84 9.41 -2.71
N PHE A 67 -4.06 8.30 -2.02
CA PHE A 67 -5.35 7.66 -1.89
C PHE A 67 -5.78 7.71 -0.42
N PRO A 68 -7.04 8.05 -0.12
CA PRO A 68 -7.52 8.06 1.26
C PRO A 68 -7.45 6.65 1.87
N LEU A 69 -7.24 6.58 3.18
CA LEU A 69 -7.36 5.35 3.97
C LEU A 69 -8.78 5.25 4.56
N ASP A 70 -9.78 5.30 3.70
CA ASP A 70 -11.21 5.29 4.07
C ASP A 70 -11.65 3.97 4.71
N GLY A 71 -10.98 2.87 4.38
CA GLY A 71 -11.15 1.57 5.03
C GLY A 71 -10.94 1.60 6.55
N LEU A 72 -10.10 2.52 7.07
CA LEU A 72 -9.91 2.71 8.51
C LEU A 72 -11.22 3.08 9.23
N GLN A 73 -12.12 3.82 8.57
CA GLN A 73 -13.37 4.29 9.19
C GLN A 73 -14.32 3.15 9.55
N THR A 74 -14.14 1.97 8.95
CA THR A 74 -14.92 0.77 9.25
C THR A 74 -14.47 0.07 10.54
N LEU A 75 -13.28 0.40 11.04
CA LEU A 75 -12.66 -0.23 12.20
C LEU A 75 -12.97 0.55 13.49
N HIS A 76 -12.87 -0.11 14.64
CA HIS A 76 -12.91 0.59 15.92
C HIS A 76 -11.62 1.37 16.16
N GLN A 77 -11.70 2.46 16.92
CA GLN A 77 -10.59 3.41 17.13
C GLN A 77 -9.25 2.74 17.50
N ALA A 78 -9.24 1.77 18.42
CA ALA A 78 -8.02 1.08 18.82
C ALA A 78 -7.36 0.28 17.69
N GLN A 79 -8.15 -0.25 16.75
CA GLN A 79 -7.63 -0.95 15.56
C GLN A 79 -7.12 0.05 14.53
N GLN A 80 -7.82 1.18 14.35
CA GLN A 80 -7.37 2.27 13.47
C GLN A 80 -5.98 2.77 13.88
N GLU A 81 -5.79 3.07 15.17
CA GLU A 81 -4.52 3.58 15.71
C GLU A 81 -3.38 2.58 15.51
N ARG A 82 -3.62 1.29 15.75
CA ARG A 82 -2.63 0.24 15.55
C ARG A 82 -2.29 0.01 14.09
N LEU A 83 -3.30 -0.04 13.23
CA LEU A 83 -3.07 -0.24 11.80
C LEU A 83 -2.32 0.95 11.20
N LEU A 84 -2.66 2.17 11.61
CA LEU A 84 -1.92 3.37 11.21
C LEU A 84 -0.45 3.33 11.71
N ALA A 85 -0.23 2.92 12.96
CA ALA A 85 1.12 2.73 13.50
C ALA A 85 1.92 1.67 12.73
N LEU A 86 1.26 0.59 12.29
CA LEU A 86 1.86 -0.43 11.44
C LEU A 86 2.27 0.14 10.08
N LEU A 87 1.39 0.92 9.41
CA LEU A 87 1.69 1.59 8.14
C LEU A 87 2.85 2.59 8.24
N LEU A 88 3.02 3.23 9.39
CA LEU A 88 4.12 4.15 9.68
C LEU A 88 5.43 3.44 10.08
N SER A 89 5.39 2.12 10.26
CA SER A 89 6.56 1.33 10.69
C SER A 89 7.69 1.37 9.68
N HIS A 90 8.92 1.19 10.17
CA HIS A 90 10.12 1.18 9.34
C HIS A 90 10.09 0.07 8.27
N ASP A 91 9.35 -1.03 8.51
CA ASP A 91 9.26 -2.14 7.56
C ASP A 91 8.43 -1.79 6.32
N LEU A 92 7.50 -0.83 6.43
CA LEU A 92 6.63 -0.41 5.32
C LEU A 92 7.08 0.87 4.62
N GLN A 93 7.87 1.72 5.28
CA GLN A 93 8.41 2.96 4.71
C GLN A 93 9.11 2.81 3.35
N PRO A 94 9.81 1.71 3.02
CA PRO A 94 10.40 1.56 1.68
C PRO A 94 9.36 1.50 0.56
N PHE A 95 8.14 1.04 0.85
CA PHE A 95 7.11 0.71 -0.14
C PHE A 95 5.99 1.74 -0.23
N LEU A 96 5.71 2.44 0.87
CA LEU A 96 4.63 3.41 0.97
C LEU A 96 4.99 4.56 1.91
N SER A 97 4.26 5.67 1.75
CA SER A 97 4.27 6.76 2.72
C SER A 97 2.84 7.11 3.12
N VAL A 98 2.66 7.41 4.41
CA VAL A 98 1.40 7.91 4.96
C VAL A 98 1.49 9.43 5.09
N ALA A 99 0.45 10.12 4.63
CA ALA A 99 0.28 11.56 4.76
C ALA A 99 -1.10 11.88 5.36
N ALA A 100 -1.35 13.15 5.63
CA ALA A 100 -2.63 13.62 6.12
C ALA A 100 -3.11 14.79 5.25
N PHE A 101 -4.36 14.73 4.80
CA PHE A 101 -5.05 15.85 4.19
C PHE A 101 -5.98 16.51 5.22
N THR A 102 -5.77 17.80 5.46
CA THR A 102 -6.51 18.58 6.46
C THR A 102 -7.37 19.65 5.78
N PRO A 103 -8.57 19.29 5.28
CA PRO A 103 -9.44 20.25 4.61
C PRO A 103 -9.98 21.34 5.55
N SER A 104 -9.99 21.06 6.86
CA SER A 104 -10.36 22.00 7.92
C SER A 104 -9.46 21.80 9.15
N LEU A 105 -9.57 22.67 10.17
CA LEU A 105 -8.80 22.56 11.41
C LEU A 105 -9.21 21.35 12.28
N VAL A 106 -10.39 20.77 12.05
CA VAL A 106 -10.92 19.64 12.85
C VAL A 106 -10.96 18.34 12.07
N ASP A 107 -10.81 18.40 10.74
CA ASP A 107 -10.85 17.24 9.87
C ASP A 107 -9.44 16.86 9.41
N THR A 108 -9.08 15.61 9.62
CA THR A 108 -7.81 15.03 9.15
C THR A 108 -8.11 13.70 8.48
N ILE A 109 -7.82 13.61 7.19
CA ILE A 109 -8.02 12.41 6.38
C ILE A 109 -6.66 11.78 6.15
N PRO A 110 -6.36 10.61 6.73
CA PRO A 110 -5.12 9.91 6.46
C PRO A 110 -5.12 9.38 5.02
N MET A 111 -3.99 9.52 4.34
CA MET A 111 -3.79 9.12 2.96
C MET A 111 -2.51 8.31 2.81
N ILE A 112 -2.44 7.50 1.75
CA ILE A 112 -1.28 6.71 1.39
C ILE A 112 -0.83 7.01 -0.03
N THR A 113 0.49 7.01 -0.26
CA THR A 113 1.10 6.94 -1.59
C THR A 113 1.98 5.69 -1.66
N ILE A 114 2.04 5.08 -2.84
CA ILE A 114 2.88 3.91 -3.11
C ILE A 114 4.13 4.36 -3.85
N HIS A 115 5.29 3.83 -3.45
CA HIS A 115 6.55 4.11 -4.09
C HIS A 115 6.73 3.27 -5.34
N ASP A 116 7.35 3.83 -6.39
CA ASP A 116 7.62 3.12 -7.66
C ASP A 116 8.93 2.29 -7.62
N SER A 117 9.58 2.24 -6.45
CA SER A 117 10.84 1.53 -6.21
C SER A 117 10.64 0.03 -5.94
N ILE A 118 9.39 -0.44 -5.85
CA ILE A 118 9.10 -1.86 -5.60
C ILE A 118 9.55 -2.66 -6.82
N SER A 119 10.55 -3.52 -6.61
CA SER A 119 11.13 -4.36 -7.66
C SER A 119 10.37 -5.67 -7.77
N PHE A 120 9.98 -6.05 -9.00
CA PHE A 120 9.33 -7.31 -9.36
C PHE A 120 9.85 -7.75 -10.74
N ASP A 121 9.52 -8.95 -11.22
CA ASP A 121 9.95 -9.41 -12.55
C ASP A 121 9.34 -8.52 -13.66
N GLN A 122 10.16 -7.68 -14.28
CA GLN A 122 9.70 -6.49 -15.01
C GLN A 122 9.44 -6.69 -16.50
N ALA A 123 9.76 -7.85 -17.09
CA ALA A 123 9.81 -7.99 -18.55
C ALA A 123 8.45 -7.73 -19.23
N GLU A 124 7.37 -8.26 -18.65
CA GLU A 124 6.02 -8.10 -19.19
C GLU A 124 5.38 -6.77 -18.79
N TRP A 125 5.62 -6.31 -17.57
CA TRP A 125 5.12 -5.03 -17.07
C TRP A 125 5.67 -3.84 -17.85
N GLN A 126 6.98 -3.81 -18.14
CA GLN A 126 7.62 -2.74 -18.90
C GLN A 126 7.00 -2.60 -20.30
N SER A 127 6.68 -3.72 -20.95
CA SER A 127 6.04 -3.74 -22.27
C SER A 127 4.62 -3.16 -22.25
N ARG A 128 3.84 -3.44 -21.20
CA ARG A 128 2.44 -3.02 -21.08
C ARG A 128 2.24 -1.64 -20.47
N PHE A 129 3.05 -1.29 -19.47
CA PHE A 129 2.81 -0.16 -18.57
C PHE A 129 3.99 0.82 -18.47
N GLY A 130 5.08 0.61 -19.20
CA GLY A 130 6.26 1.48 -19.16
C GLY A 130 5.98 2.97 -19.46
N GLN A 131 4.89 3.26 -20.17
CA GLN A 131 4.43 4.63 -20.43
C GLN A 131 4.01 5.42 -19.17
N TYR A 132 3.60 4.75 -18.09
CA TYR A 132 3.15 5.40 -16.85
C TYR A 132 4.30 5.91 -15.96
N ARG A 133 5.57 5.60 -16.30
CA ARG A 133 6.75 6.11 -15.59
C ARG A 133 7.16 7.53 -15.97
N ASN A 134 6.77 8.01 -17.15
CA ASN A 134 7.27 9.26 -17.74
C ASN A 134 6.17 10.29 -18.05
N SER A 135 4.96 10.09 -17.54
CA SER A 135 3.80 10.97 -17.76
C SER A 135 3.60 12.01 -16.66
#